data_AF-A0A9D2HJT8-F1
#
_entry.id   AF-A0A9D2HJT8-F1
#
_cell.length_a   1.000
_cell.length_b   1.000
_cell.length_c   1.000
_cell.angle_alpha   90.00
_cell.angle_beta   90.00
_cell.angle_gamma   90.00
#
_symmetry.space_group_name_H-M   'P 1'
#
loop_
_entity.id
_entity.type
_entity.pdbx_description
1 polymer ?
#
loop_
_entity_poly.entity_id
_entity_poly.type
_entity_poly.pdbx_seq_one_letter_code
_entity_poly.pdbx_strand_id
1 'polypeptide(L)'
;MDTRSRTLGSGSAARCIWRATRAVRNLLLFAVLVMLTACGGWRPNASTFGGGSGTKDDPYLIATETHLRNVGINSLYFDGKYLLLTADIALSGPLCPIGADLHGFGGIFDGGGHTISELRMTTKCPEYGGLFGVVNKNGQIRNLTVETSMEEIAGPHQWAARTGAIASFNMGRIENCTSRGLLKNGEIIGGIVGVNKGIVRNCTNDATIEVKKPDGEGGFASGGGIAGASMTEGALLDEVVVSGSLNNGRVTVEGNHTAMAGGIVASCSGSSRIEDCVNEGTVSARARKSAYGESDVYVGGVVGLIAGATAERCVNRGKVRATGHENVYVSGIAGKIRGARLIECRSEDAVRAKGNPGRQGAVVGGKGVENTISNSGKRR
;
A
#
# COMPACT_ATOMS: atom_id res chain seq x y z
N MET A 1 -9.50 -29.48 -67.78
CA MET A 1 -10.45 -28.53 -67.18
C MET A 1 -11.78 -29.25 -67.04
N ASP A 2 -12.11 -29.71 -65.85
CA ASP A 2 -13.50 -29.71 -65.38
C ASP A 2 -13.53 -29.84 -63.86
N THR A 3 -14.27 -28.94 -63.22
CA THR A 3 -14.38 -28.74 -61.78
C THR A 3 -15.58 -29.48 -61.23
N ARG A 4 -15.40 -30.35 -60.22
CA ARG A 4 -16.51 -30.82 -59.38
C ARG A 4 -16.20 -30.62 -57.90
N SER A 5 -16.82 -29.58 -57.34
CA SER A 5 -16.99 -29.34 -55.91
C SER A 5 -17.78 -30.48 -55.27
N ARG A 6 -17.24 -31.13 -54.24
CA ARG A 6 -18.02 -31.91 -53.28
C ARG A 6 -18.04 -31.18 -51.94
N THR A 7 -19.21 -30.64 -51.62
CA THR A 7 -19.62 -30.09 -50.33
C THR A 7 -19.58 -31.20 -49.26
N LEU A 8 -18.66 -31.06 -48.29
CA LEU A 8 -18.68 -31.82 -47.04
C LEU A 8 -19.50 -31.04 -45.99
N GLY A 9 -20.38 -31.77 -45.30
CA GLY A 9 -21.59 -31.21 -44.71
C GLY A 9 -21.40 -30.34 -43.47
N SER A 10 -22.17 -29.26 -43.44
CA SER A 10 -22.34 -28.30 -42.34
C SER A 10 -22.92 -28.89 -41.05
N GLY A 11 -23.34 -30.16 -41.06
CA GLY A 11 -23.97 -30.84 -39.92
C GLY A 11 -23.02 -31.39 -38.85
N SER A 12 -21.73 -31.51 -39.13
CA SER A 12 -20.72 -32.06 -38.20
C SER A 12 -20.12 -30.98 -37.29
N ALA A 13 -19.73 -29.84 -37.87
CA ALA A 13 -19.13 -28.73 -37.14
C ALA A 13 -20.10 -28.06 -36.15
N ALA A 14 -21.37 -27.86 -36.54
CA ALA A 14 -22.38 -27.27 -35.65
C ALA A 14 -22.72 -28.16 -34.44
N ARG A 15 -22.72 -29.49 -34.61
CA ARG A 15 -22.91 -30.44 -33.49
C ARG A 15 -21.71 -30.49 -32.55
N CYS A 16 -20.49 -30.31 -33.07
CA CYS A 16 -19.27 -30.22 -32.27
C CYS A 16 -19.22 -28.92 -31.44
N ILE A 17 -19.57 -27.78 -32.04
CA ILE A 17 -19.61 -26.47 -31.37
C ILE A 17 -20.72 -26.43 -30.30
N TRP A 18 -21.89 -27.02 -30.57
CA TRP A 18 -22.98 -27.11 -29.58
C TRP A 18 -22.66 -28.06 -28.41
N ARG A 19 -21.98 -29.18 -28.66
CA ARG A 19 -21.49 -30.08 -27.60
C ARG A 19 -20.37 -29.43 -26.78
N ALA A 20 -19.45 -28.70 -27.41
CA ALA A 20 -18.39 -27.96 -26.73
C ALA A 20 -18.94 -26.80 -25.88
N THR A 21 -19.89 -26.01 -26.39
CA THR A 21 -20.51 -24.91 -25.61
C THR A 21 -21.40 -25.42 -24.48
N ARG A 22 -22.12 -26.54 -24.65
CA ARG A 22 -22.88 -27.20 -23.57
C ARG A 22 -21.96 -27.85 -22.54
N ALA A 23 -20.85 -28.45 -22.97
CA ALA A 23 -19.84 -29.01 -22.08
C ALA A 23 -19.12 -27.90 -21.29
N VAL A 24 -18.72 -26.79 -21.93
CA VAL A 24 -18.08 -25.64 -21.27
C VAL A 24 -19.06 -24.93 -20.33
N ARG A 25 -20.33 -24.75 -20.71
CA ARG A 25 -21.36 -24.18 -19.83
C ARG A 25 -21.66 -25.09 -18.64
N ASN A 26 -21.72 -26.40 -18.85
CA ASN A 26 -21.88 -27.36 -17.77
C ASN A 26 -20.62 -27.45 -16.90
N LEU A 27 -19.42 -27.33 -17.45
CA LEU A 27 -18.16 -27.29 -16.68
C LEU A 27 -18.06 -26.01 -15.84
N LEU A 28 -18.50 -24.86 -16.37
CA LEU A 28 -18.59 -23.60 -15.63
C LEU A 28 -19.66 -23.66 -14.54
N LEU A 29 -20.84 -24.19 -14.82
CA LEU A 29 -21.89 -24.40 -13.81
C LEU A 29 -21.47 -25.42 -12.75
N PHE A 30 -20.77 -26.49 -13.13
CA PHE A 30 -20.26 -27.50 -12.21
C PHE A 30 -19.06 -26.97 -11.41
N ALA A 31 -18.19 -26.12 -11.99
CA ALA A 31 -17.12 -25.45 -11.25
C ALA A 31 -17.66 -24.39 -10.28
N VAL A 32 -18.71 -23.65 -10.65
CA VAL A 32 -19.43 -22.73 -9.73
C VAL A 32 -20.14 -23.51 -8.63
N LEU A 33 -20.76 -24.65 -8.95
CA LEU A 33 -21.45 -25.51 -7.98
C LEU A 33 -20.46 -26.24 -7.07
N VAL A 34 -19.31 -26.70 -7.58
CA VAL A 34 -18.23 -27.33 -6.80
C VAL A 34 -17.49 -26.30 -5.95
N MET A 35 -17.32 -25.05 -6.40
CA MET A 35 -16.83 -23.94 -5.55
C MET A 35 -17.82 -23.59 -4.43
N LEU A 36 -19.13 -23.70 -4.68
CA LEU A 36 -20.17 -23.52 -3.66
C LEU A 36 -20.25 -24.68 -2.65
N THR A 37 -19.80 -25.89 -3.01
CA THR A 37 -19.88 -27.09 -2.14
C THR A 37 -18.55 -27.55 -1.55
N ALA A 38 -17.39 -27.12 -2.08
CA ALA A 38 -16.06 -27.46 -1.56
C ALA A 38 -15.56 -26.50 -0.46
N CYS A 39 -16.20 -25.34 -0.31
CA CYS A 39 -16.20 -24.57 0.93
C CYS A 39 -17.52 -24.90 1.62
N GLY A 40 -17.51 -25.70 2.70
CA GLY A 40 -18.72 -25.92 3.49
C GLY A 40 -19.39 -24.58 3.75
N GLY A 41 -20.70 -24.47 3.45
CA GLY A 41 -21.47 -23.24 3.22
C GLY A 41 -21.45 -22.18 4.32
N TRP A 42 -20.28 -21.65 4.64
CA TRP A 42 -20.06 -20.62 5.63
C TRP A 42 -20.41 -19.28 5.00
N ARG A 43 -21.45 -18.64 5.57
CA ARG A 43 -21.84 -17.27 5.27
C ARG A 43 -21.78 -16.48 6.57
N PRO A 44 -21.27 -15.24 6.55
CA PRO A 44 -21.30 -14.39 7.72
C PRO A 44 -22.75 -14.21 8.20
N ASN A 45 -22.96 -14.36 9.49
CA ASN A 45 -24.24 -14.16 10.15
C ASN A 45 -24.03 -13.77 11.62
N ALA A 46 -25.10 -13.40 12.31
CA ALA A 46 -25.02 -12.95 13.71
C ALA A 46 -24.31 -13.94 14.64
N SER A 47 -24.40 -15.26 14.42
CA SER A 47 -23.77 -16.28 15.27
C SER A 47 -22.27 -16.49 15.01
N THR A 48 -21.77 -16.02 13.86
CA THR A 48 -20.32 -15.98 13.57
C THR A 48 -19.65 -14.70 14.09
N PHE A 49 -20.45 -13.77 14.62
CA PHE A 49 -20.06 -12.48 15.15
C PHE A 49 -20.71 -12.25 16.52
N GLY A 50 -20.58 -11.05 17.08
CA GLY A 50 -21.25 -10.66 18.32
C GLY A 50 -22.70 -10.21 18.12
N GLY A 51 -23.30 -10.52 16.96
CA GLY A 51 -24.56 -9.94 16.50
C GLY A 51 -24.42 -9.19 15.18
N GLY A 52 -25.54 -8.63 14.72
CA GLY A 52 -25.63 -7.86 13.49
C GLY A 52 -26.03 -8.64 12.24
N SER A 53 -26.60 -7.92 11.27
CA SER A 53 -26.95 -8.40 9.93
C SER A 53 -26.01 -7.86 8.84
N GLY A 54 -25.03 -7.05 9.23
CA GLY A 54 -24.05 -6.43 8.33
C GLY A 54 -24.62 -5.26 7.52
N THR A 55 -25.72 -4.66 7.98
CA THR A 55 -26.29 -3.45 7.40
C THR A 55 -25.76 -2.21 8.12
N LYS A 56 -26.00 -1.02 7.57
CA LYS A 56 -25.52 0.24 8.16
C LYS A 56 -26.03 0.45 9.59
N ASP A 57 -27.31 0.16 9.83
CA ASP A 57 -27.97 0.37 11.12
C ASP A 57 -27.80 -0.83 12.07
N ASP A 58 -27.34 -1.96 11.54
CA ASP A 58 -27.14 -3.21 12.27
C ASP A 58 -25.87 -3.94 11.75
N PRO A 59 -24.67 -3.40 12.06
CA PRO A 59 -23.40 -3.90 11.55
C PRO A 59 -23.01 -5.22 12.23
N TYR A 60 -22.19 -6.04 11.56
CA TYR A 60 -21.59 -7.21 12.21
C TYR A 60 -20.64 -6.78 13.33
N LEU A 61 -20.88 -7.26 14.55
CA LEU A 61 -20.13 -6.84 15.74
C LEU A 61 -18.88 -7.70 15.96
N ILE A 62 -17.71 -7.07 16.00
CA ILE A 62 -16.42 -7.72 16.22
C ILE A 62 -15.93 -7.39 17.63
N ALA A 63 -16.16 -8.34 18.55
CA ALA A 63 -15.82 -8.20 19.97
C ALA A 63 -14.64 -9.08 20.40
N THR A 64 -14.22 -10.04 19.55
CA THR A 64 -13.20 -11.03 19.90
C THR A 64 -12.26 -11.28 18.72
N GLU A 65 -11.07 -11.81 19.02
CA GLU A 65 -10.12 -12.27 18.01
C GLU A 65 -10.76 -13.28 17.03
N THR A 66 -11.61 -14.18 17.52
CA THR A 66 -12.33 -15.14 16.67
C THR A 66 -13.23 -14.45 15.66
N HIS A 67 -13.98 -13.41 16.07
CA HIS A 67 -14.81 -12.63 15.14
C HIS A 67 -13.95 -11.94 14.09
N LEU A 68 -12.81 -11.37 14.47
CA LEU A 68 -11.88 -10.73 13.54
C LEU A 68 -11.33 -11.73 12.52
N ARG A 69 -10.91 -12.91 12.98
CA ARG A 69 -10.41 -13.99 12.11
C ARG A 69 -11.48 -14.49 11.13
N ASN A 70 -12.75 -14.48 11.54
CA ASN A 70 -13.86 -14.83 10.65
C ASN A 70 -13.96 -13.89 9.43
N VAL A 71 -13.61 -12.60 9.57
CA VAL A 71 -13.57 -11.66 8.44
C VAL A 71 -12.57 -12.12 7.37
N GLY A 72 -11.44 -12.71 7.79
CA GLY A 72 -10.38 -13.19 6.90
C GLY A 72 -10.68 -14.51 6.19
N ILE A 73 -11.67 -15.30 6.63
CA ILE A 73 -11.99 -16.62 6.04
C ILE A 73 -12.46 -16.47 4.59
N ASN A 74 -13.32 -15.48 4.32
CA ASN A 74 -13.79 -15.18 2.97
C ASN A 74 -14.27 -13.73 2.87
N SER A 75 -13.31 -12.84 2.62
CA SER A 75 -13.46 -11.38 2.53
C SER A 75 -14.47 -10.92 1.46
N LEU A 76 -14.74 -11.74 0.43
CA LEU A 76 -15.71 -11.41 -0.62
C LEU A 76 -17.14 -11.25 -0.10
N TYR A 77 -17.52 -11.96 0.97
CA TYR A 77 -18.89 -11.87 1.50
C TYR A 77 -19.21 -10.53 2.17
N PHE A 78 -18.19 -9.70 2.36
CA PHE A 78 -18.35 -8.42 3.05
C PHE A 78 -18.49 -7.24 2.09
N ASP A 79 -18.52 -7.43 0.77
CA ASP A 79 -18.75 -6.30 -0.17
C ASP A 79 -20.06 -5.57 0.18
N GLY A 80 -19.94 -4.27 0.46
CA GLY A 80 -21.05 -3.41 0.90
C GLY A 80 -21.60 -3.71 2.31
N LYS A 81 -21.00 -4.61 3.08
CA LYS A 81 -21.41 -4.93 4.46
C LYS A 81 -20.69 -4.05 5.47
N TYR A 82 -21.37 -3.76 6.58
CA TYR A 82 -20.83 -2.99 7.69
C TYR A 82 -20.36 -3.92 8.80
N LEU A 83 -19.15 -3.67 9.29
CA LEU A 83 -18.53 -4.34 10.42
C LEU A 83 -18.07 -3.26 11.42
N LEU A 84 -18.29 -3.51 12.70
CA LEU A 84 -17.95 -2.59 13.78
C LEU A 84 -17.16 -3.33 14.86
N LEU A 85 -15.97 -2.81 15.20
CA LEU A 85 -15.30 -3.23 16.42
C LEU A 85 -16.03 -2.68 17.64
N THR A 86 -16.22 -3.55 18.63
CA THR A 86 -16.87 -3.19 19.90
C THR A 86 -15.96 -3.40 21.11
N ALA A 87 -14.71 -3.80 20.87
CA ALA A 87 -13.69 -4.00 21.88
C ALA A 87 -12.30 -3.91 21.24
N ASP A 88 -11.30 -3.61 22.07
CA ASP A 88 -9.91 -3.81 21.68
C ASP A 88 -9.62 -5.31 21.55
N ILE A 89 -8.79 -5.68 20.58
CA ILE A 89 -8.48 -7.08 20.25
C ILE A 89 -6.97 -7.27 20.24
N ALA A 90 -6.44 -8.03 21.19
CA ALA A 90 -5.07 -8.51 21.15
C ALA A 90 -5.00 -9.84 20.39
N LEU A 91 -4.19 -9.90 19.34
CA LEU A 91 -3.99 -11.12 18.56
C LEU A 91 -3.07 -12.08 19.32
N SER A 92 -3.52 -13.32 19.52
CA SER A 92 -2.73 -14.36 20.19
C SER A 92 -1.62 -14.96 19.33
N GLY A 93 -1.63 -14.69 18.02
CA GLY A 93 -0.61 -15.17 17.09
C GLY A 93 -0.75 -14.58 15.69
N PRO A 94 0.13 -14.97 14.75
CA PRO A 94 0.14 -14.43 13.40
C PRO A 94 -1.23 -14.50 12.71
N LEU A 95 -1.52 -13.48 11.92
CA LEU A 95 -2.76 -13.35 11.17
C LEU A 95 -2.46 -13.40 9.67
N CYS A 96 -3.19 -14.23 8.92
CA CYS A 96 -3.24 -14.05 7.48
C CYS A 96 -4.07 -12.78 7.19
N PRO A 97 -3.56 -11.82 6.40
CA PRO A 97 -4.24 -10.57 6.15
C PRO A 97 -5.68 -10.76 5.64
N ILE A 98 -6.57 -9.86 6.06
CA ILE A 98 -7.95 -9.82 5.58
C ILE A 98 -7.95 -9.37 4.13
N GLY A 99 -8.40 -10.26 3.25
CA GLY A 99 -8.45 -10.05 1.81
C GLY A 99 -7.06 -10.11 1.16
N ALA A 100 -6.85 -11.11 0.30
CA ALA A 100 -5.62 -11.30 -0.45
C ALA A 100 -5.95 -11.68 -1.90
N ASP A 101 -5.03 -11.38 -2.83
CA ASP A 101 -5.14 -11.70 -4.26
C ASP A 101 -6.46 -11.21 -4.90
N LEU A 102 -7.21 -12.11 -5.53
CA LEU A 102 -8.51 -11.83 -6.18
C LEU A 102 -9.65 -11.56 -5.18
N HIS A 103 -9.39 -11.69 -3.88
CA HIS A 103 -10.40 -11.59 -2.81
C HIS A 103 -10.19 -10.36 -1.93
N GLY A 104 -9.90 -9.19 -2.51
CA GLY A 104 -9.78 -7.96 -1.72
C GLY A 104 -11.04 -7.64 -0.89
N PHE A 105 -10.84 -6.97 0.24
CA PHE A 105 -11.92 -6.58 1.14
C PHE A 105 -12.72 -5.41 0.54
N GLY A 106 -14.03 -5.63 0.34
CA GLY A 106 -14.97 -4.64 -0.21
C GLY A 106 -15.97 -4.07 0.80
N GLY A 107 -15.83 -4.41 2.08
CA GLY A 107 -16.75 -3.97 3.13
C GLY A 107 -16.39 -2.63 3.77
N ILE A 108 -17.20 -2.23 4.74
CA ILE A 108 -16.97 -1.08 5.60
C ILE A 108 -16.56 -1.60 6.97
N PHE A 109 -15.29 -1.46 7.30
CA PHE A 109 -14.73 -1.83 8.59
C PHE A 109 -14.53 -0.58 9.43
N ASP A 110 -15.39 -0.41 10.44
CA ASP A 110 -15.30 0.66 11.42
C ASP A 110 -14.61 0.14 12.68
N GLY A 111 -13.44 0.66 12.99
CA GLY A 111 -12.72 0.34 14.21
C GLY A 111 -13.41 0.88 15.46
N GLY A 112 -14.37 1.79 15.36
CA GLY A 112 -15.07 2.33 16.52
C GLY A 112 -14.17 3.07 17.53
N GLY A 113 -12.95 3.44 17.12
CA GLY A 113 -11.91 3.98 18.00
C GLY A 113 -11.08 2.93 18.74
N HIS A 114 -11.33 1.63 18.51
CA HIS A 114 -10.63 0.53 19.15
C HIS A 114 -9.27 0.20 18.51
N THR A 115 -8.50 -0.59 19.24
CA THR A 115 -7.16 -1.04 18.86
C THR A 115 -7.14 -2.53 18.55
N ILE A 116 -6.48 -2.91 17.46
CA ILE A 116 -6.02 -4.27 17.22
C ILE A 116 -4.52 -4.33 17.48
N SER A 117 -4.09 -5.11 18.46
CA SER A 117 -2.69 -5.18 18.90
C SER A 117 -2.06 -6.55 18.64
N GLU A 118 -0.73 -6.60 18.79
CA GLU A 118 0.11 -7.78 18.55
C GLU A 118 0.03 -8.31 17.10
N LEU A 119 -0.22 -7.42 16.14
CA LEU A 119 -0.23 -7.81 14.73
C LEU A 119 1.19 -8.21 14.28
N ARG A 120 1.30 -9.47 13.88
CA ARG A 120 2.53 -10.10 13.39
C ARG A 120 2.30 -10.65 11.99
N MET A 121 3.32 -10.54 11.14
CA MET A 121 3.29 -11.17 9.82
C MET A 121 3.36 -12.68 9.92
N THR A 122 2.86 -13.36 8.88
CA THR A 122 2.92 -14.81 8.74
C THR A 122 3.71 -15.21 7.50
N THR A 123 4.44 -16.31 7.58
CA THR A 123 5.12 -16.94 6.43
C THR A 123 4.12 -17.52 5.40
N LYS A 124 2.86 -17.69 5.78
CA LYS A 124 1.81 -18.27 4.90
C LYS A 124 1.32 -17.30 3.83
N CYS A 125 1.42 -16.01 4.08
CA CYS A 125 0.96 -14.95 3.18
C CYS A 125 2.04 -13.85 3.07
N PRO A 126 3.25 -14.19 2.61
CA PRO A 126 4.42 -13.32 2.76
C PRO A 126 4.35 -12.04 1.91
N GLU A 127 3.53 -12.02 0.85
CA GLU A 127 3.44 -10.90 -0.09
C GLU A 127 2.64 -9.69 0.43
N TYR A 128 1.82 -9.91 1.47
CA TYR A 128 0.89 -8.92 1.99
C TYR A 128 1.18 -8.68 3.48
N GLY A 129 1.85 -7.57 3.79
CA GLY A 129 2.05 -7.12 5.17
C GLY A 129 0.95 -6.15 5.59
N GLY A 130 0.15 -6.51 6.60
CA GLY A 130 -0.90 -5.66 7.15
C GLY A 130 -2.06 -6.42 7.74
N LEU A 131 -2.95 -5.71 8.43
CA LEU A 131 -4.22 -6.28 8.88
C LEU A 131 -5.09 -6.66 7.68
N PHE A 132 -5.09 -5.82 6.64
CA PHE A 132 -5.72 -6.07 5.35
C PHE A 132 -4.66 -6.29 4.28
N GLY A 133 -4.82 -7.31 3.43
CA GLY A 133 -3.91 -7.50 2.30
C GLY A 133 -4.28 -6.54 1.18
N VAL A 134 -5.50 -6.64 0.67
CA VAL A 134 -6.03 -5.77 -0.39
C VAL A 134 -7.34 -5.15 0.07
N VAL A 135 -7.41 -3.82 0.06
CA VAL A 135 -8.66 -3.06 0.19
C VAL A 135 -9.12 -2.73 -1.22
N ASN A 136 -10.23 -3.32 -1.65
CA ASN A 136 -10.79 -3.07 -2.98
C ASN A 136 -11.40 -1.67 -3.06
N LYS A 137 -11.78 -1.25 -4.27
CA LYS A 137 -12.36 0.09 -4.53
C LYS A 137 -13.57 0.46 -3.66
N ASN A 138 -14.38 -0.53 -3.28
CA ASN A 138 -15.56 -0.33 -2.42
C ASN A 138 -15.20 -0.39 -0.93
N GLY A 139 -14.03 -0.95 -0.61
CA GLY A 139 -13.56 -1.17 0.74
C GLY A 139 -13.30 0.14 1.47
N GLN A 140 -13.74 0.20 2.71
CA GLN A 140 -13.54 1.33 3.60
C GLN A 140 -13.04 0.82 4.94
N ILE A 141 -11.95 1.39 5.41
CA ILE A 141 -11.42 1.14 6.75
C ILE A 141 -11.35 2.48 7.46
N ARG A 142 -11.92 2.56 8.67
CA ARG A 142 -11.88 3.81 9.42
C ARG A 142 -11.81 3.65 10.93
N ASN A 143 -11.38 4.71 11.61
CA ASN A 143 -11.42 4.85 13.06
C ASN A 143 -10.74 3.69 13.80
N LEU A 144 -9.58 3.25 13.30
CA LEU A 144 -8.90 2.04 13.77
C LEU A 144 -7.45 2.34 14.16
N THR A 145 -7.03 1.85 15.32
CA THR A 145 -5.60 1.78 15.66
C THR A 145 -5.09 0.35 15.45
N VAL A 146 -3.94 0.20 14.81
CA VAL A 146 -3.23 -1.08 14.68
C VAL A 146 -1.84 -0.97 15.29
N GLU A 147 -1.56 -1.85 16.24
CA GLU A 147 -0.26 -1.99 16.90
C GLU A 147 0.46 -3.23 16.35
N THR A 148 1.63 -3.01 15.76
CA THR A 148 2.39 -4.04 15.03
C THR A 148 3.72 -4.37 15.69
N SER A 149 4.08 -5.64 15.65
CA SER A 149 5.43 -6.14 15.98
C SER A 149 5.95 -6.97 14.80
N MET A 150 5.92 -6.40 13.61
CA MET A 150 6.32 -7.09 12.39
C MET A 150 7.84 -7.09 12.29
N GLU A 151 8.46 -8.19 12.71
CA GLU A 151 9.87 -8.47 12.50
C GLU A 151 10.13 -9.09 11.11
N GLU A 152 11.41 -9.13 10.75
CA GLU A 152 11.87 -9.74 9.51
C GLU A 152 11.53 -11.24 9.52
N ILE A 153 10.85 -11.71 8.45
CA ILE A 153 10.54 -13.11 8.26
C ILE A 153 11.51 -13.68 7.24
N ALA A 154 12.27 -14.71 7.65
CA ALA A 154 13.12 -15.46 6.74
C ALA A 154 12.26 -16.31 5.78
N GLY A 155 12.42 -16.14 4.47
CA GLY A 155 11.76 -16.98 3.47
C GLY A 155 11.83 -16.44 2.03
N PRO A 156 11.55 -17.29 1.04
CA PRO A 156 11.45 -16.85 -0.36
C PRO A 156 10.33 -15.80 -0.49
N HIS A 157 10.58 -14.76 -1.31
CA HIS A 157 9.66 -13.63 -1.57
C HIS A 157 9.46 -12.61 -0.44
N GLN A 158 10.23 -12.67 0.67
CA GLN A 158 10.13 -11.68 1.75
C GLN A 158 10.33 -10.21 1.29
N TRP A 159 11.00 -10.00 0.14
CA TRP A 159 11.24 -8.67 -0.45
C TRP A 159 10.28 -8.28 -1.57
N ALA A 160 9.32 -9.12 -1.96
CA ALA A 160 8.22 -8.68 -2.84
C ALA A 160 7.06 -8.06 -2.03
N ALA A 161 7.15 -8.15 -0.70
CA ALA A 161 6.09 -7.74 0.20
C ALA A 161 5.88 -6.24 0.17
N ARG A 162 4.61 -5.88 0.03
CA ARG A 162 4.09 -4.54 0.29
C ARG A 162 3.53 -4.55 1.69
N THR A 163 3.96 -3.63 2.54
CA THR A 163 3.63 -3.66 3.96
C THR A 163 3.08 -2.34 4.43
N GLY A 164 1.93 -2.36 5.08
CA GLY A 164 1.48 -1.27 5.93
C GLY A 164 0.61 -1.80 7.06
N ALA A 165 0.63 -1.14 8.22
CA ALA A 165 -0.04 -1.68 9.41
C ALA A 165 -1.54 -1.92 9.15
N ILE A 166 -2.20 -0.98 8.47
CA ILE A 166 -3.61 -1.11 8.10
C ILE A 166 -3.74 -1.99 6.87
N ALA A 167 -3.06 -1.64 5.77
CA ALA A 167 -3.22 -2.37 4.50
C ALA A 167 -1.89 -2.56 3.75
N SER A 168 -1.74 -3.70 3.08
CA SER A 168 -0.65 -3.89 2.11
C SER A 168 -0.92 -3.10 0.82
N PHE A 169 -2.13 -3.18 0.28
CA PHE A 169 -2.55 -2.52 -0.95
C PHE A 169 -3.93 -1.87 -0.79
N ASN A 170 -4.06 -0.60 -1.16
CA ASN A 170 -5.32 0.14 -1.06
C ASN A 170 -5.80 0.63 -2.43
N MET A 171 -7.01 0.27 -2.83
CA MET A 171 -7.77 0.89 -3.93
C MET A 171 -9.04 1.59 -3.42
N GLY A 172 -9.38 1.42 -2.14
CA GLY A 172 -10.55 1.99 -1.50
C GLY A 172 -10.18 3.21 -0.65
N ARG A 173 -10.77 3.28 0.56
CA ARG A 173 -10.58 4.39 1.50
C ARG A 173 -10.05 3.89 2.84
N ILE A 174 -9.02 4.56 3.34
CA ILE A 174 -8.49 4.39 4.70
C ILE A 174 -8.53 5.75 5.39
N GLU A 175 -9.32 5.88 6.46
CA GLU A 175 -9.64 7.17 7.07
C GLU A 175 -9.56 7.16 8.60
N ASN A 176 -8.92 8.16 9.21
CA ASN A 176 -8.83 8.25 10.69
C ASN A 176 -8.20 7.00 11.33
N CYS A 177 -7.16 6.45 10.71
CA CYS A 177 -6.47 5.27 11.21
C CYS A 177 -5.08 5.60 11.76
N THR A 178 -4.65 4.85 12.77
CA THR A 178 -3.34 5.04 13.41
C THR A 178 -2.54 3.75 13.39
N SER A 179 -1.25 3.84 13.05
CA SER A 179 -0.30 2.74 13.16
C SER A 179 0.70 2.99 14.28
N ARG A 180 1.05 1.95 15.04
CA ARG A 180 2.02 1.97 16.14
C ARG A 180 2.92 0.74 16.11
N GLY A 181 4.07 0.83 16.79
CA GLY A 181 5.00 -0.29 16.96
C GLY A 181 6.10 -0.32 15.91
N LEU A 182 6.38 -1.50 15.35
CA LEU A 182 7.46 -1.73 14.38
C LEU A 182 6.93 -2.38 13.09
N LEU A 183 7.36 -1.83 11.96
CA LEU A 183 7.14 -2.35 10.62
C LEU A 183 8.49 -2.63 9.97
N LYS A 184 8.88 -3.90 9.92
CA LYS A 184 10.17 -4.35 9.42
C LYS A 184 10.03 -5.67 8.66
N ASN A 185 9.55 -5.58 7.41
CA ASN A 185 9.58 -6.66 6.41
C ASN A 185 8.98 -6.16 5.09
N GLY A 186 9.69 -6.31 3.97
CA GLY A 186 9.21 -5.91 2.63
C GLY A 186 10.09 -4.88 1.91
N GLU A 187 9.88 -4.75 0.61
CA GLU A 187 10.57 -3.76 -0.25
C GLU A 187 9.86 -2.41 -0.26
N ILE A 188 8.54 -2.41 -0.05
CA ILE A 188 7.70 -1.21 -0.03
C ILE A 188 6.94 -1.19 1.28
N ILE A 189 7.37 -0.34 2.22
CA ILE A 189 6.73 -0.20 3.52
C ILE A 189 6.16 1.21 3.67
N GLY A 190 4.88 1.30 4.01
CA GLY A 190 4.26 2.53 4.51
C GLY A 190 3.71 2.32 5.92
N GLY A 191 3.71 3.34 6.78
CA GLY A 191 3.18 3.19 8.14
C GLY A 191 1.72 2.74 8.16
N ILE A 192 0.91 3.33 7.27
CA ILE A 192 -0.51 3.02 7.12
C ILE A 192 -0.73 2.01 5.99
N VAL A 193 -0.14 2.28 4.82
CA VAL A 193 -0.35 1.46 3.62
C VAL A 193 0.94 1.22 2.84
N GLY A 194 1.17 -0.02 2.39
CA GLY A 194 2.29 -0.34 1.50
C GLY A 194 2.20 0.42 0.17
N VAL A 195 1.18 0.09 -0.64
CA VAL A 195 0.89 0.76 -1.92
C VAL A 195 -0.51 1.34 -1.92
N ASN A 196 -0.60 2.64 -2.19
CA ASN A 196 -1.85 3.37 -2.32
C ASN A 196 -2.20 3.64 -3.80
N LYS A 197 -3.38 3.20 -4.19
CA LYS A 197 -4.10 3.52 -5.44
C LYS A 197 -5.52 4.02 -5.16
N GLY A 198 -5.77 4.50 -3.94
CA GLY A 198 -7.04 5.07 -3.51
C GLY A 198 -6.82 6.24 -2.56
N ILE A 199 -7.66 6.34 -1.54
CA ILE A 199 -7.67 7.48 -0.62
C ILE A 199 -7.14 7.06 0.75
N VAL A 200 -6.16 7.82 1.25
CA VAL A 200 -5.72 7.77 2.65
C VAL A 200 -5.92 9.17 3.24
N ARG A 201 -6.75 9.28 4.28
CA ARG A 201 -7.16 10.57 4.86
C ARG A 201 -7.07 10.58 6.38
N ASN A 202 -6.51 11.63 6.95
CA ASN A 202 -6.44 11.85 8.40
C ASN A 202 -5.80 10.68 9.18
N CYS A 203 -4.79 10.04 8.60
CA CYS A 203 -4.13 8.91 9.24
C CYS A 203 -2.85 9.34 9.95
N THR A 204 -2.48 8.63 11.01
CA THR A 204 -1.29 8.93 11.81
C THR A 204 -0.37 7.72 11.86
N ASN A 205 0.91 7.90 11.50
CA ASN A 205 1.92 6.90 11.78
C ASN A 205 2.77 7.27 12.99
N ASP A 206 2.62 6.49 14.05
CA ASP A 206 3.49 6.49 15.23
C ASP A 206 4.48 5.30 15.21
N ALA A 207 4.36 4.40 14.24
CA ALA A 207 5.23 3.23 14.12
C ALA A 207 6.61 3.57 13.56
N THR A 208 7.62 2.84 14.01
CA THR A 208 8.95 2.85 13.39
C THR A 208 8.94 1.97 12.14
N ILE A 209 9.48 2.50 11.05
CA ILE A 209 9.59 1.83 9.75
C ILE A 209 11.05 1.55 9.46
N GLU A 210 11.36 0.28 9.22
CA GLU A 210 12.69 -0.19 8.83
C GLU A 210 12.61 -1.05 7.57
N VAL A 211 13.07 -0.48 6.46
CA VAL A 211 13.24 -1.20 5.20
C VAL A 211 14.71 -1.55 5.07
N LYS A 212 15.03 -2.84 5.03
CA LYS A 212 16.42 -3.30 4.88
C LYS A 212 16.50 -4.44 3.89
N LYS A 213 17.24 -4.24 2.80
CA LYS A 213 17.59 -5.35 1.91
C LYS A 213 18.84 -6.09 2.40
N PRO A 214 18.85 -7.44 2.34
CA PRO A 214 20.04 -8.24 2.57
C PRO A 214 21.08 -7.99 1.48
N ASP A 215 22.34 -8.22 1.81
CA ASP A 215 23.44 -8.02 0.88
C ASP A 215 23.34 -8.91 -0.37
N GLY A 216 23.67 -8.35 -1.53
CA GLY A 216 23.69 -9.07 -2.81
C GLY A 216 22.37 -9.06 -3.59
N GLU A 217 21.25 -8.73 -2.95
CA GLU A 217 19.95 -8.63 -3.63
C GLU A 217 19.80 -7.31 -4.40
N GLY A 218 19.36 -7.39 -5.66
CA GLY A 218 19.09 -6.22 -6.49
C GLY A 218 17.79 -5.49 -6.15
N GLY A 219 17.50 -4.42 -6.87
CA GLY A 219 16.22 -3.71 -6.82
C GLY A 219 16.19 -2.48 -5.90
N PHE A 220 14.98 -1.94 -5.70
CA PHE A 220 14.78 -0.71 -4.94
C PHE A 220 14.37 -1.03 -3.49
N ALA A 221 14.30 -0.02 -2.63
CA ALA A 221 13.78 -0.11 -1.27
C ALA A 221 13.02 1.18 -1.01
N SER A 222 11.79 1.10 -0.51
CA SER A 222 10.86 2.23 -0.44
C SER A 222 10.19 2.28 0.93
N GLY A 223 10.42 3.35 1.68
CA GLY A 223 9.86 3.55 3.03
C GLY A 223 9.16 4.90 3.15
N GLY A 224 7.87 4.91 3.44
CA GLY A 224 7.08 6.12 3.62
C GLY A 224 6.39 6.16 4.98
N GLY A 225 6.37 7.31 5.66
CA GLY A 225 5.69 7.39 6.97
C GLY A 225 4.21 7.03 6.89
N ILE A 226 3.51 7.41 5.82
CA ILE A 226 2.10 7.02 5.58
C ILE A 226 2.01 5.95 4.51
N ALA A 227 2.59 6.19 3.33
CA ALA A 227 2.52 5.29 2.19
C ALA A 227 3.88 4.95 1.58
N GLY A 228 4.17 3.66 1.38
CA GLY A 228 5.41 3.23 0.73
C GLY A 228 5.47 3.60 -0.75
N ALA A 229 4.32 3.62 -1.43
CA ALA A 229 4.14 4.24 -2.74
C ALA A 229 2.70 4.75 -2.91
N SER A 230 2.51 5.81 -3.69
CA SER A 230 1.21 6.29 -4.16
C SER A 230 1.26 6.47 -5.67
N MET A 231 0.40 5.77 -6.39
CA MET A 231 0.46 5.75 -7.85
C MET A 231 -0.92 5.64 -8.49
N THR A 232 -1.17 6.48 -9.49
CA THR A 232 -2.28 6.32 -10.41
C THR A 232 -1.82 5.47 -11.60
N GLU A 233 -2.60 4.45 -11.97
CA GLU A 233 -2.36 3.66 -13.19
C GLU A 233 -3.60 3.67 -14.09
N GLY A 234 -3.38 3.87 -15.40
CA GLY A 234 -4.44 3.82 -16.42
C GLY A 234 -5.21 5.13 -16.60
N ALA A 235 -6.12 5.12 -17.58
CA ALA A 235 -6.99 6.26 -17.92
C ALA A 235 -8.21 6.41 -17.00
N LEU A 236 -8.33 5.57 -15.97
CA LEU A 236 -9.41 5.66 -14.99
C LEU A 236 -9.01 6.72 -13.95
N LEU A 237 -9.86 7.75 -13.85
CA LEU A 237 -9.67 8.99 -13.08
C LEU A 237 -9.87 8.79 -11.56
N ASP A 238 -9.53 7.64 -11.01
CA ASP A 238 -9.75 7.40 -9.59
C ASP A 238 -8.79 8.28 -8.77
N GLU A 239 -9.36 8.99 -7.78
CA GLU A 239 -8.64 9.92 -6.92
C GLU A 239 -7.62 9.13 -6.06
N VAL A 240 -6.32 9.29 -6.35
CA VAL A 240 -5.23 8.76 -5.51
C VAL A 240 -4.66 9.88 -4.66
N VAL A 241 -5.03 9.90 -3.38
CA VAL A 241 -4.70 11.01 -2.48
C VAL A 241 -4.25 10.50 -1.12
N VAL A 242 -3.18 11.10 -0.61
CA VAL A 242 -2.79 11.04 0.81
C VAL A 242 -3.00 12.44 1.38
N SER A 243 -3.94 12.60 2.31
CA SER A 243 -4.26 13.94 2.83
C SER A 243 -4.52 14.01 4.33
N GLY A 244 -4.26 15.17 4.92
CA GLY A 244 -4.50 15.45 6.35
C GLY A 244 -3.73 14.53 7.30
N SER A 245 -2.65 13.88 6.83
CA SER A 245 -2.01 12.78 7.53
C SER A 245 -0.69 13.20 8.20
N LEU A 246 -0.37 12.54 9.30
CA LEU A 246 0.75 12.88 10.18
C LEU A 246 1.72 11.70 10.33
N ASN A 247 3.00 11.92 10.11
CA ASN A 247 4.05 10.96 10.46
C ASN A 247 4.86 11.44 11.67
N ASN A 248 4.72 10.75 12.80
CA ASN A 248 5.58 10.90 13.98
C ASN A 248 6.71 9.85 14.01
N GLY A 249 6.47 8.70 13.37
CA GLY A 249 7.37 7.56 13.33
C GLY A 249 8.68 7.81 12.58
N ARG A 250 9.74 7.12 13.01
CA ARG A 250 11.03 7.13 12.28
C ARG A 250 10.92 6.28 11.02
N VAL A 251 11.45 6.79 9.91
CA VAL A 251 11.57 6.07 8.63
C VAL A 251 13.04 5.85 8.31
N THR A 252 13.45 4.57 8.21
CA THR A 252 14.82 4.17 7.86
C THR A 252 14.80 3.21 6.68
N VAL A 253 15.54 3.54 5.61
CA VAL A 253 15.60 2.74 4.40
C VAL A 253 17.04 2.41 4.02
N GLU A 254 17.38 1.13 3.94
CA GLU A 254 18.65 0.60 3.47
C GLU A 254 18.45 -0.23 2.20
N GLY A 255 18.80 0.35 1.05
CA GLY A 255 18.77 -0.31 -0.26
C GLY A 255 20.16 -0.70 -0.77
N ASN A 256 20.22 -1.63 -1.71
CA ASN A 256 21.47 -2.05 -2.37
C ASN A 256 21.73 -1.36 -3.72
N HIS A 257 20.71 -0.75 -4.31
CA HIS A 257 20.79 -0.04 -5.57
C HIS A 257 20.04 1.29 -5.48
N THR A 258 18.72 1.22 -5.25
CA THR A 258 17.90 2.41 -5.04
C THR A 258 17.29 2.43 -3.64
N ALA A 259 17.38 3.55 -2.94
CA ALA A 259 16.74 3.75 -1.64
C ALA A 259 15.86 5.01 -1.69
N MET A 260 14.56 4.86 -1.47
CA MET A 260 13.56 5.92 -1.45
C MET A 260 12.98 6.05 -0.05
N ALA A 261 13.06 7.23 0.54
CA ALA A 261 12.42 7.53 1.80
C ALA A 261 11.66 8.85 1.75
N GLY A 262 10.42 8.83 2.26
CA GLY A 262 9.58 10.01 2.41
C GLY A 262 8.95 10.05 3.79
N GLY A 263 8.90 11.22 4.42
CA GLY A 263 8.19 11.33 5.70
C GLY A 263 6.69 11.05 5.57
N ILE A 264 6.08 11.31 4.41
CA ILE A 264 4.68 10.96 4.12
C ILE A 264 4.60 9.84 3.09
N VAL A 265 5.15 10.07 1.89
CA VAL A 265 5.12 9.09 0.79
C VAL A 265 6.52 8.87 0.23
N ALA A 266 7.00 7.64 0.10
CA ALA A 266 8.34 7.44 -0.44
C ALA A 266 8.43 7.70 -1.95
N SER A 267 7.45 7.20 -2.72
CA SER A 267 7.36 7.39 -4.17
C SER A 267 5.93 7.76 -4.55
N CYS A 268 5.75 8.94 -5.15
CA CYS A 268 4.46 9.47 -5.57
C CYS A 268 4.46 9.74 -7.07
N SER A 269 3.56 9.11 -7.82
CA SER A 269 3.56 9.17 -9.29
C SER A 269 2.17 9.25 -9.93
N GLY A 270 2.15 9.59 -11.22
CA GLY A 270 0.92 9.81 -11.97
C GLY A 270 0.22 11.08 -11.52
N SER A 271 -1.11 11.12 -11.57
CA SER A 271 -1.92 12.26 -11.07
C SER A 271 -2.18 12.21 -9.56
N SER A 272 -1.42 11.41 -8.80
CA SER A 272 -1.56 11.30 -7.35
C SER A 272 -1.28 12.63 -6.65
N ARG A 273 -1.90 12.85 -5.47
CA ARG A 273 -1.70 14.07 -4.67
C ARG A 273 -1.33 13.75 -3.21
N ILE A 274 -0.49 14.59 -2.64
CA ILE A 274 -0.17 14.62 -1.21
C ILE A 274 -0.59 16.00 -0.70
N GLU A 275 -1.54 16.06 0.23
CA GLU A 275 -2.14 17.34 0.64
C GLU A 275 -2.17 17.48 2.16
N ASP A 276 -1.87 18.66 2.69
CA ASP A 276 -2.13 18.98 4.11
C ASP A 276 -1.49 17.97 5.09
N CYS A 277 -0.33 17.41 4.71
CA CYS A 277 0.36 16.38 5.48
C CYS A 277 1.54 16.96 6.25
N VAL A 278 1.82 16.40 7.43
CA VAL A 278 2.93 16.85 8.30
C VAL A 278 3.85 15.67 8.63
N ASN A 279 5.14 15.87 8.43
CA ASN A 279 6.18 14.94 8.91
C ASN A 279 6.91 15.54 10.12
N GLU A 280 6.77 14.91 11.28
CA GLU A 280 7.56 15.16 12.50
C GLU A 280 8.68 14.11 12.65
N GLY A 281 8.49 12.93 12.07
CA GLY A 281 9.41 11.80 12.16
C GLY A 281 10.75 12.03 11.44
N THR A 282 11.82 11.45 11.99
CA THR A 282 13.12 11.43 11.29
C THR A 282 13.06 10.53 10.06
N VAL A 283 13.50 11.05 8.91
CA VAL A 283 13.55 10.32 7.64
C VAL A 283 15.01 10.11 7.25
N SER A 284 15.40 8.86 7.03
CA SER A 284 16.73 8.53 6.59
C SER A 284 16.76 7.43 5.55
N ALA A 285 17.64 7.57 4.55
CA ALA A 285 17.93 6.48 3.63
C ALA A 285 19.42 6.35 3.33
N ARG A 286 19.81 5.11 3.02
CA ARG A 286 21.13 4.77 2.53
C ARG A 286 21.05 3.77 1.38
N ALA A 287 21.84 4.00 0.34
CA ALA A 287 22.15 2.96 -0.64
C ALA A 287 23.59 2.46 -0.43
N ARG A 288 23.77 1.13 -0.45
CA ARG A 288 25.08 0.47 -0.52
C ARG A 288 25.63 0.57 -1.94
N LYS A 289 26.95 0.40 -2.10
CA LYS A 289 27.57 0.34 -3.42
C LYS A 289 27.05 -0.92 -4.13
N SER A 290 26.37 -0.74 -5.26
CA SER A 290 25.86 -1.85 -6.05
C SER A 290 26.98 -2.46 -6.90
N ALA A 291 26.96 -3.79 -7.09
CA ALA A 291 27.75 -4.45 -8.12
C ALA A 291 27.11 -4.32 -9.52
N TYR A 292 25.85 -3.84 -9.61
CA TYR A 292 25.01 -3.85 -10.80
C TYR A 292 24.84 -2.48 -11.48
N GLY A 293 25.61 -1.47 -11.10
CA GLY A 293 25.57 -0.14 -11.71
C GLY A 293 25.22 0.97 -10.73
N GLU A 294 24.67 2.07 -11.24
CA GLU A 294 24.58 3.30 -10.44
C GLU A 294 23.61 3.20 -9.26
N SER A 295 23.97 3.73 -8.09
CA SER A 295 23.11 3.76 -6.90
C SER A 295 22.43 5.12 -6.69
N ASP A 296 21.12 5.10 -6.47
CA ASP A 296 20.27 6.28 -6.31
C ASP A 296 19.65 6.34 -4.91
N VAL A 297 19.85 7.45 -4.21
CA VAL A 297 19.23 7.71 -2.91
C VAL A 297 18.32 8.92 -3.02
N TYR A 298 17.02 8.72 -2.77
CA TYR A 298 15.98 9.75 -2.83
C TYR A 298 15.36 9.93 -1.45
N VAL A 299 15.64 11.06 -0.79
CA VAL A 299 15.11 11.32 0.57
C VAL A 299 14.46 12.69 0.63
N GLY A 300 13.17 12.72 0.92
CA GLY A 300 12.44 13.94 1.20
C GLY A 300 11.77 13.90 2.56
N GLY A 301 11.73 15.04 3.24
CA GLY A 301 10.96 15.16 4.48
C GLY A 301 9.45 14.93 4.28
N VAL A 302 8.92 15.19 3.08
CA VAL A 302 7.53 14.85 2.71
C VAL A 302 7.51 13.68 1.72
N VAL A 303 8.25 13.79 0.62
CA VAL A 303 8.22 12.82 -0.48
C VAL A 303 9.61 12.44 -0.99
N GLY A 304 9.94 11.16 -1.10
CA GLY A 304 11.24 10.73 -1.63
C GLY A 304 11.40 11.08 -3.10
N LEU A 305 10.57 10.49 -3.96
CA LEU A 305 10.48 10.77 -5.39
C LEU A 305 9.06 11.20 -5.75
N ILE A 306 8.90 12.32 -6.47
CA ILE A 306 7.61 12.78 -6.99
C ILE A 306 7.66 12.94 -8.52
N ALA A 307 6.75 12.30 -9.25
CA ALA A 307 6.77 12.24 -10.71
C ALA A 307 5.39 12.39 -11.36
N GLY A 308 5.13 13.50 -12.08
CA GLY A 308 3.81 13.82 -12.64
C GLY A 308 2.74 14.23 -11.61
N ALA A 309 3.06 14.06 -10.31
CA ALA A 309 2.16 14.23 -9.18
C ALA A 309 2.24 15.63 -8.56
N THR A 310 1.38 15.89 -7.56
CA THR A 310 1.37 17.17 -6.82
C THR A 310 1.54 16.92 -5.31
N ALA A 311 2.37 17.72 -4.65
CA ALA A 311 2.34 17.86 -3.19
C ALA A 311 1.99 19.30 -2.83
N GLU A 312 1.05 19.46 -1.91
CA GLU A 312 0.41 20.73 -1.62
C GLU A 312 0.22 20.92 -0.11
N ARG A 313 0.59 22.10 0.42
CA ARG A 313 0.43 22.47 1.84
C ARG A 313 1.05 21.46 2.82
N CYS A 314 2.14 20.80 2.41
CA CYS A 314 2.82 19.82 3.26
C CYS A 314 3.95 20.46 4.08
N VAL A 315 4.14 19.96 5.30
CA VAL A 315 5.14 20.49 6.24
C VAL A 315 6.09 19.38 6.65
N ASN A 316 7.40 19.65 6.59
CA ASN A 316 8.39 18.82 7.24
C ASN A 316 9.02 19.54 8.43
N ARG A 317 8.95 18.92 9.60
CA ARG A 317 9.64 19.27 10.83
C ARG A 317 10.63 18.20 11.30
N GLY A 318 10.58 17.02 10.70
CA GLY A 318 11.50 15.94 10.98
C GLY A 318 12.86 16.07 10.29
N LYS A 319 13.87 15.45 10.90
CA LYS A 319 15.25 15.47 10.41
C LYS A 319 15.35 14.62 9.14
N VAL A 320 16.01 15.16 8.12
CA VAL A 320 16.19 14.44 6.84
C VAL A 320 17.66 14.11 6.61
N ARG A 321 17.96 12.83 6.38
CA ARG A 321 19.34 12.33 6.20
C ARG A 321 19.44 11.39 5.01
N ALA A 322 20.49 11.56 4.21
CA ALA A 322 20.80 10.61 3.14
C ALA A 322 22.28 10.25 3.14
N THR A 323 22.58 8.98 2.89
CA THR A 323 23.96 8.54 2.60
C THR A 323 24.00 7.65 1.37
N GLY A 324 24.88 7.91 0.42
CA GLY A 324 25.03 7.05 -0.76
C GLY A 324 26.41 7.14 -1.36
N HIS A 325 26.73 6.18 -2.23
CA HIS A 325 28.02 6.14 -2.90
C HIS A 325 28.07 7.02 -4.14
N GLU A 326 26.95 7.22 -4.81
CA GLU A 326 26.90 7.91 -6.11
C GLU A 326 25.86 9.03 -6.12
N ASN A 327 24.63 8.75 -6.56
CA ASN A 327 23.61 9.77 -6.72
C ASN A 327 22.81 9.93 -5.42
N VAL A 328 23.00 11.06 -4.73
CA VAL A 328 22.30 11.36 -3.47
C VAL A 328 21.47 12.62 -3.64
N TYR A 329 20.15 12.45 -3.53
CA TYR A 329 19.16 13.50 -3.60
C TYR A 329 18.44 13.60 -2.26
N VAL A 330 18.63 14.72 -1.57
CA VAL A 330 18.08 14.90 -0.23
C VAL A 330 17.61 16.31 0.01
N SER A 331 16.43 16.43 0.59
CA SER A 331 15.72 17.70 0.68
C SER A 331 14.69 17.68 1.81
N GLY A 332 14.35 18.88 2.31
CA GLY A 332 13.34 19.05 3.34
C GLY A 332 11.92 18.69 2.87
N ILE A 333 11.62 18.77 1.57
CA ILE A 333 10.30 18.44 1.01
C ILE A 333 10.39 17.21 0.10
N ALA A 334 10.99 17.37 -1.08
CA ALA A 334 11.04 16.34 -2.11
C ALA A 334 12.47 15.97 -2.45
N GLY A 335 12.84 14.68 -2.33
CA GLY A 335 14.17 14.20 -2.70
C GLY A 335 14.45 14.43 -4.19
N LYS A 336 13.55 13.97 -5.08
CA LYS A 336 13.63 14.23 -6.53
C LYS A 336 12.27 14.53 -7.13
N ILE A 337 12.26 15.46 -8.09
CA ILE A 337 11.05 15.95 -8.77
C ILE A 337 11.18 15.65 -10.27
N ARG A 338 10.14 15.06 -10.87
CA ARG A 338 10.05 14.75 -12.32
C ARG A 338 8.72 15.19 -12.90
N GLY A 339 8.65 16.38 -13.49
CA GLY A 339 7.39 16.88 -14.08
C GLY A 339 6.24 16.99 -13.05
N ALA A 340 6.57 17.24 -11.79
CA ALA A 340 5.65 17.31 -10.66
C ALA A 340 5.57 18.74 -10.10
N ARG A 341 4.58 18.99 -9.25
CA ARG A 341 4.30 20.30 -8.65
C ARG A 341 4.44 20.25 -7.13
N LEU A 342 5.13 21.23 -6.56
CA LEU A 342 5.16 21.48 -5.12
C LEU A 342 4.53 22.86 -4.89
N ILE A 343 3.50 22.91 -4.05
CA ILE A 343 2.67 24.10 -3.82
C ILE A 343 2.58 24.32 -2.31
N GLU A 344 3.05 25.46 -1.81
CA GLU A 344 2.90 25.83 -0.39
C GLU A 344 3.50 24.80 0.60
N CYS A 345 4.49 24.03 0.14
CA CYS A 345 5.22 23.08 0.98
C CYS A 345 6.39 23.77 1.68
N ARG A 346 6.57 23.53 2.99
CA ARG A 346 7.66 24.12 3.79
C ARG A 346 8.43 23.10 4.62
N SER A 347 9.72 23.35 4.80
CA SER A 347 10.58 22.56 5.70
C SER A 347 11.20 23.44 6.77
N GLU A 348 11.09 22.99 8.01
CA GLU A 348 11.51 23.70 9.23
C GLU A 348 12.79 23.10 9.86
N ASP A 349 13.32 21.98 9.33
CA ASP A 349 14.46 21.25 9.90
C ASP A 349 15.73 21.26 9.04
N ALA A 350 16.83 20.77 9.61
CA ALA A 350 18.14 20.57 9.01
C ALA A 350 18.16 19.30 8.13
N VAL A 351 18.58 19.50 6.89
CA VAL A 351 18.78 18.47 5.88
C VAL A 351 20.28 18.11 5.82
N ARG A 352 20.63 16.82 5.78
CA ARG A 352 22.03 16.36 5.69
C ARG A 352 22.24 15.30 4.63
N ALA A 353 23.24 15.50 3.78
CA ALA A 353 23.69 14.54 2.76
C ALA A 353 25.13 14.10 3.04
N LYS A 354 25.44 12.82 2.81
CA LYS A 354 26.83 12.33 2.72
C LYS A 354 26.97 11.43 1.49
N GLY A 355 27.85 11.79 0.56
CA GLY A 355 28.08 11.02 -0.67
C GLY A 355 29.15 11.66 -1.55
N ASN A 356 29.43 11.04 -2.70
CA ASN A 356 30.49 11.51 -3.59
C ASN A 356 30.13 12.90 -4.17
N PRO A 357 31.03 13.89 -4.17
CA PRO A 357 30.69 15.31 -4.42
C PRO A 357 30.14 15.63 -5.81
N GLY A 358 30.32 14.75 -6.80
CA GLY A 358 30.09 15.04 -8.21
C GLY A 358 28.63 15.10 -8.69
N ARG A 359 27.65 14.64 -7.89
CA ARG A 359 26.23 14.51 -8.33
C ARG A 359 25.20 14.70 -7.19
N GLN A 360 25.35 15.74 -6.38
CA GLN A 360 24.32 16.13 -5.40
C GLN A 360 23.20 16.91 -6.12
N GLY A 361 22.03 16.30 -6.27
CA GLY A 361 20.89 16.93 -6.95
C GLY A 361 20.03 17.79 -6.02
N ALA A 362 19.75 19.02 -6.46
CA ALA A 362 18.85 20.05 -5.92
C ALA A 362 18.29 19.82 -4.50
N VAL A 363 18.92 20.46 -3.52
CA VAL A 363 18.32 20.72 -2.20
C VAL A 363 17.15 21.70 -2.38
N VAL A 364 15.91 21.20 -2.49
CA VAL A 364 14.72 22.06 -2.52
C VAL A 364 14.17 22.24 -1.11
N GLY A 365 14.73 23.20 -0.37
CA GLY A 365 14.21 23.65 0.93
C GLY A 365 15.10 23.25 2.10
N GLY A 366 16.11 24.06 2.38
CA GLY A 366 16.65 24.21 3.73
C GLY A 366 15.95 25.40 4.40
N LYS A 367 15.74 25.34 5.73
CA LYS A 367 15.09 26.33 6.62
C LYS A 367 14.54 27.62 5.96
N GLY A 368 13.21 27.76 5.97
CA GLY A 368 12.55 29.05 5.71
C GLY A 368 12.23 29.36 4.24
N VAL A 369 12.16 28.35 3.36
CA VAL A 369 11.81 28.55 1.95
C VAL A 369 10.31 28.26 1.74
N GLU A 370 9.54 29.30 1.44
CA GLU A 370 8.24 29.19 0.77
C GLU A 370 8.48 28.88 -0.72
N ASN A 371 8.12 27.69 -1.18
CA ASN A 371 8.25 27.34 -2.61
C ASN A 371 6.89 27.39 -3.31
N THR A 372 6.84 28.14 -4.41
CA THR A 372 5.87 27.95 -5.51
C THR A 372 6.69 27.43 -6.70
N ILE A 373 6.45 26.21 -7.22
CA ILE A 373 7.12 25.80 -8.48
C ILE A 373 6.09 25.30 -9.51
N SER A 374 5.82 26.18 -10.47
CA SER A 374 5.20 25.87 -11.76
C SER A 374 6.28 25.46 -12.77
N ASN A 375 6.27 24.21 -13.24
CA ASN A 375 7.13 23.82 -14.35
C ASN A 375 6.47 24.26 -15.67
N SER A 376 6.69 25.50 -16.11
CA SER A 376 6.31 25.92 -17.45
C SER A 376 7.30 25.32 -18.45
N GLY A 377 6.98 24.16 -19.00
CA GLY A 377 7.71 23.61 -20.13
C GLY A 377 7.68 24.60 -21.31
N LYS A 378 8.85 25.15 -21.67
CA LYS A 378 9.15 25.59 -23.04
C LYS A 378 10.28 24.66 -23.52
N ARG A 379 9.94 23.64 -24.31
CA ARG A 379 9.87 23.59 -25.80
C ARG A 379 11.26 23.68 -26.46
N ARG A 380 11.44 22.74 -27.40
CA ARG A 380 12.52 22.50 -28.37
C ARG A 380 13.49 23.63 -28.64
#